data_AF-A0A430VRG6-F1
#
_entry.id   AF-A0A430VRG6-F1
#
_cell.length_a   1.000
_cell.length_b   1.000
_cell.length_c   1.000
_cell.angle_alpha   90.00
_cell.angle_beta   90.00
_cell.angle_gamma   90.00
#
_symmetry.space_group_name_H-M   'P 1'
#
loop_
_entity.id
_entity.type
_entity.pdbx_description
1 polymer ?
#
loop_
_entity_poly.entity_id
_entity_poly.type
_entity_poly.pdbx_seq_one_letter_code
_entity_poly.pdbx_strand_id
1 'polypeptide(L)'
;PLFYGVDPDPKPENLPTLLVLMKAVEPPAVGFALDGDADRLSVVLPGGEVMPPDRVLKALEEALKGKEVQGDGQGRYLFPWYLPEPDPFLAALLLMGKLL
;
A
#
# COMPACT_ATOMS: atom_id res chain seq x y z
N PRO A 1 4.05 12.81 17.69
CA PRO A 1 3.36 11.64 18.27
C PRO A 1 4.39 10.55 18.63
N LEU A 2 4.15 9.76 19.68
CA LEU A 2 5.11 8.72 20.10
C LEU A 2 4.87 7.34 19.47
N PHE A 3 3.78 7.16 18.72
CA PHE A 3 3.42 5.91 18.00
C PHE A 3 3.62 4.62 18.84
N TYR A 4 3.36 4.70 20.15
CA TYR A 4 3.60 3.62 21.10
C TYR A 4 5.03 3.04 21.09
N GLY A 5 6.02 3.82 20.65
CA GLY A 5 7.41 3.40 20.52
C GLY A 5 7.74 2.67 19.23
N VAL A 6 6.80 2.60 18.27
CA VAL A 6 7.02 1.99 16.94
C VAL A 6 7.33 3.09 15.93
N ASP A 7 8.30 2.84 15.05
CA ASP A 7 8.61 3.74 13.94
C ASP A 7 7.42 3.72 12.94
N PRO A 8 6.80 4.87 12.61
CA PRO A 8 5.71 4.93 11.63
C PRO A 8 6.25 4.80 10.20
N ASP A 9 7.08 3.80 9.94
CA ASP A 9 7.61 3.39 8.65
C ASP A 9 6.91 2.08 8.27
N PRO A 10 6.28 1.92 7.09
CA PRO A 10 5.31 0.87 6.83
C PRO A 10 5.99 -0.43 6.38
N LYS A 11 7.09 -0.79 7.07
CA LYS A 11 7.86 -2.01 6.85
C LYS A 11 7.32 -3.17 7.68
N PRO A 12 7.50 -4.43 7.24
CA PRO A 12 6.94 -5.60 7.92
C PRO A 12 7.23 -5.66 9.43
N GLU A 13 8.44 -5.28 9.86
CA GLU A 13 8.86 -5.25 11.26
C GLU A 13 8.04 -4.29 12.14
N ASN A 14 7.45 -3.24 11.56
CA ASN A 14 6.62 -2.25 12.24
C ASN A 14 5.11 -2.56 12.13
N LEU A 15 4.73 -3.64 11.44
CA LEU A 15 3.33 -4.00 11.16
C LEU A 15 2.85 -5.30 11.85
N PRO A 16 3.30 -5.68 13.07
CA PRO A 16 2.99 -6.99 13.64
C PRO A 16 1.48 -7.21 13.79
N THR A 17 0.72 -6.18 14.19
CA THR A 17 -0.74 -6.27 14.33
C THR A 17 -1.42 -6.53 12.99
N LEU A 18 -1.08 -5.76 11.96
CA LEU A 18 -1.69 -5.91 10.62
C LEU A 18 -1.36 -7.29 10.04
N LEU A 19 -0.11 -7.74 10.15
CA LEU A 19 0.31 -9.05 9.65
C LEU A 19 -0.42 -10.20 10.36
N VAL A 20 -0.63 -10.10 11.68
CA VAL A 20 -1.40 -11.10 12.44
C VAL A 20 -2.87 -11.11 12.01
N LEU A 21 -3.49 -9.94 11.84
CA LEU A 21 -4.87 -9.85 11.37
C LEU A 21 -5.01 -10.45 9.98
N MET A 22 -4.12 -10.09 9.03
CA MET A 22 -4.19 -10.58 7.66
C MET A 22 -3.89 -12.08 7.51
N LYS A 23 -3.20 -12.71 8.48
CA LYS A 23 -3.06 -14.18 8.54
C LYS A 23 -4.37 -14.90 8.85
N ALA A 24 -5.31 -14.25 9.52
CA ALA A 24 -6.59 -14.83 9.93
C ALA A 24 -7.75 -14.50 8.98
N VAL A 25 -7.51 -13.65 7.96
CA VAL A 25 -8.54 -13.22 7.00
C VAL A 25 -8.47 -14.07 5.74
N GLU A 26 -9.63 -14.51 5.24
CA GLU A 26 -9.75 -15.20 3.95
C GLU A 26 -9.95 -14.22 2.78
N PRO A 27 -9.51 -14.56 1.56
CA PRO A 27 -9.81 -13.76 0.37
C PRO A 27 -11.31 -13.67 0.05
N PRO A 28 -11.78 -12.59 -0.62
CA PRO A 28 -11.02 -11.42 -1.04
C PRO A 28 -10.84 -10.42 0.11
N ALA A 29 -9.59 -10.03 0.38
CA ALA A 29 -9.25 -9.00 1.36
C ALA A 29 -7.90 -8.37 1.02
N VAL A 30 -7.67 -7.15 1.49
CA VAL A 30 -6.40 -6.44 1.40
C VAL A 30 -6.22 -5.54 2.62
N GLY A 31 -5.01 -5.52 3.17
CA GLY A 31 -4.60 -4.62 4.25
C GLY A 31 -3.69 -3.52 3.72
N PHE A 32 -3.81 -2.33 4.30
CA PHE A 32 -2.97 -1.18 3.95
C PHE A 32 -2.32 -0.59 5.21
N ALA A 33 -1.08 -0.17 5.09
CA ALA A 33 -0.37 0.61 6.09
C ALA A 33 0.30 1.82 5.44
N LEU A 34 0.19 2.96 6.12
CA LEU A 34 0.76 4.24 5.72
C LEU A 34 1.87 4.62 6.70
N ASP A 35 2.81 5.46 6.25
CA ASP A 35 3.79 6.07 7.15
C ASP A 35 3.28 7.34 7.83
N GLY A 36 4.12 7.95 8.67
CA GLY A 36 3.72 9.00 9.61
C GLY A 36 3.16 10.27 8.98
N ASP A 37 3.59 10.63 7.78
CA ASP A 37 3.08 11.74 6.96
C ASP A 37 2.18 11.27 5.81
N ALA A 38 1.96 9.95 5.70
CA ALA A 38 1.08 9.31 4.74
C ALA A 38 1.45 9.63 3.29
N ASP A 39 2.73 9.49 2.92
CA ASP A 39 3.19 9.56 1.54
C ASP A 39 3.62 8.19 0.97
N ARG A 40 3.83 7.18 1.84
CA ARG A 40 4.13 5.79 1.46
C ARG A 40 3.02 4.82 1.84
N LEU A 41 2.83 3.81 1.00
CA LEU A 41 1.85 2.73 1.16
C LEU A 41 2.53 1.35 1.14
N SER A 42 2.24 0.54 2.16
CA SER A 42 2.50 -0.89 2.18
C SER A 42 1.19 -1.67 2.04
N VAL A 43 1.23 -2.74 1.26
CA VAL A 43 0.07 -3.57 0.90
C VAL A 43 0.28 -4.97 1.47
N VAL A 44 -0.68 -5.47 2.22
CA VAL A 44 -0.65 -6.80 2.85
C VAL A 44 -1.78 -7.64 2.30
N LEU A 45 -1.46 -8.82 1.76
CA LEU A 45 -2.41 -9.78 1.21
C LEU A 45 -2.89 -10.77 2.30
N PRO A 46 -3.99 -11.50 2.08
CA PRO A 46 -4.41 -12.60 2.94
C PRO A 46 -3.27 -13.61 3.14
N GLY A 47 -3.15 -14.14 4.36
CA GLY A 47 -1.98 -14.93 4.79
C GLY A 47 -0.85 -14.07 5.39
N GLY A 48 -1.01 -12.74 5.44
CA GLY A 48 -0.03 -11.83 6.01
C GLY A 48 1.23 -11.65 5.15
N GLU A 49 1.09 -11.77 3.83
CA GLU A 49 2.16 -11.54 2.87
C GLU A 49 2.21 -10.04 2.51
N VAL A 50 3.37 -9.40 2.70
CA VAL A 50 3.59 -8.04 2.20
C VAL A 50 3.87 -8.10 0.72
N MET A 51 3.04 -7.41 -0.07
CA MET A 51 3.19 -7.34 -1.52
C MET A 51 4.42 -6.48 -1.88
N PRO A 52 5.37 -7.00 -2.66
CA PRO A 52 6.53 -6.22 -3.11
C PRO A 52 6.15 -4.97 -3.92
N PRO A 53 6.90 -3.85 -3.81
CA PRO A 53 6.57 -2.59 -4.48
C PRO A 53 6.40 -2.68 -6.01
N ASP A 54 7.20 -3.52 -6.68
CA ASP A 54 7.10 -3.77 -8.12
C ASP A 54 5.77 -4.46 -8.49
N ARG A 55 5.29 -5.39 -7.66
CA ARG A 55 3.98 -6.02 -7.85
C ARG A 55 2.85 -5.04 -7.58
N VAL A 56 2.98 -4.17 -6.58
CA VAL A 56 1.99 -3.11 -6.31
C VAL A 56 1.91 -2.15 -7.48
N LEU A 57 3.05 -1.68 -8.01
CA LEU A 57 3.09 -0.79 -9.17
C LEU A 57 2.38 -1.43 -10.37
N LYS A 58 2.67 -2.70 -10.67
CA LYS A 58 1.99 -3.43 -11.75
C LYS A 58 0.47 -3.51 -11.54
N ALA A 59 0.02 -3.77 -10.31
CA ALA A 59 -1.42 -3.81 -10.00
C ALA A 59 -2.09 -2.44 -10.21
N LEU A 60 -1.40 -1.34 -9.88
CA LEU A 60 -1.87 0.02 -10.14
C LEU A 60 -1.94 0.32 -11.65
N GLU A 61 -0.92 -0.04 -12.42
CA GLU A 61 -0.92 0.12 -13.89
C GLU A 61 -2.11 -0.60 -14.54
N GLU A 62 -2.40 -1.83 -14.09
CA GLU A 62 -3.56 -2.60 -14.56
C GLU A 62 -4.90 -1.95 -14.17
N ALA A 63 -5.00 -1.37 -12.96
CA ALA A 63 -6.20 -0.69 -12.48
C ALA A 63 -6.48 0.61 -13.27
N LEU A 64 -5.41 1.30 -13.70
CA LEU A 64 -5.48 2.61 -14.35
C LEU A 64 -5.79 2.59 -15.85
N LYS A 65 -5.75 1.42 -16.49
CA LYS A 65 -6.13 1.22 -17.90
C LYS A 65 -5.49 2.24 -18.86
N GLY A 66 -4.20 2.51 -18.68
CA GLY A 66 -3.41 3.38 -19.54
C GLY A 66 -3.18 4.80 -19.02
N LYS A 67 -3.74 5.18 -17.86
CA LYS A 67 -3.26 6.37 -17.15
C LYS A 67 -1.92 6.08 -16.46
N GLU A 68 -1.03 7.06 -16.45
CA GLU A 68 0.31 6.93 -15.90
C GLU A 68 0.32 6.80 -14.37
N VAL A 69 1.21 5.96 -13.85
CA VAL A 69 1.58 5.90 -12.44
C VAL A 69 3.08 5.67 -12.35
N GLN A 70 3.73 6.29 -11.38
CA GLN A 70 5.15 6.11 -11.12
C GLN A 70 5.32 5.62 -9.68
N GLY A 71 6.13 4.58 -9.49
CA GLY A 71 6.52 4.08 -8.17
C GLY A 71 8.00 4.32 -7.91
N ASP A 72 8.36 4.74 -6.71
CA ASP A 72 9.76 4.96 -6.31
C ASP A 72 10.48 3.71 -5.77
N GLY A 73 9.76 2.58 -5.72
CA GLY A 73 10.24 1.31 -5.15
C GLY A 73 10.22 1.28 -3.61
N GLN A 74 9.77 2.34 -2.95
CA GLN A 74 9.69 2.46 -1.48
C GLN A 74 8.25 2.70 -1.00
N GLY A 75 7.26 2.55 -1.89
CA GLY A 75 5.85 2.67 -1.56
C GLY A 75 5.25 4.05 -1.83
N ARG A 76 5.99 4.98 -2.44
CA ARG A 76 5.39 6.21 -2.97
C ARG A 76 4.87 5.96 -4.37
N TYR A 77 3.61 6.35 -4.61
CA TYR A 77 2.96 6.22 -5.92
C TYR A 77 2.46 7.59 -6.37
N LEU A 78 3.07 8.11 -7.42
CA LEU A 78 2.71 9.38 -8.05
C LEU A 78 1.76 9.12 -9.22
N PHE A 79 0.71 9.92 -9.29
CA PHE A 79 -0.25 9.95 -10.39
C PHE A 79 -0.16 11.31 -11.07
N PRO A 80 0.75 11.52 -12.05
CA PRO A 80 1.08 12.86 -12.58
C PRO A 80 -0.10 13.63 -13.17
N TRP A 81 -1.17 12.91 -13.56
CA TRP A 81 -2.40 13.48 -14.10
C TRP A 81 -3.41 13.89 -13.02
N TYR A 82 -3.12 13.66 -11.74
CA TYR A 82 -4.02 13.91 -10.62
C TYR A 82 -3.44 14.94 -9.65
N LEU A 83 -2.27 14.65 -9.05
CA LEU A 83 -1.57 15.53 -8.11
C LEU A 83 -0.07 15.52 -8.40
N PRO A 84 0.65 16.62 -8.09
CA PRO A 84 2.10 16.68 -8.22
C PRO A 84 2.84 15.88 -7.12
N GLU A 85 2.16 15.52 -6.03
CA GLU A 85 2.68 14.67 -4.96
C GLU A 85 2.17 13.22 -5.05
N PRO A 86 2.90 12.26 -4.45
CA PRO A 86 2.39 10.91 -4.23
C PRO A 86 1.06 10.91 -3.45
N ASP A 87 0.15 10.02 -3.85
CA ASP A 87 -1.14 9.88 -3.18
C ASP A 87 -1.40 8.40 -2.82
N PRO A 88 -1.04 7.97 -1.60
CA PRO A 88 -1.27 6.59 -1.19
C PRO A 88 -2.75 6.28 -0.94
N PHE A 89 -3.63 7.27 -0.75
CA PHE A 89 -5.06 7.04 -0.60
C PHE A 89 -5.70 6.71 -1.96
N LEU A 90 -5.32 7.43 -3.01
CA LEU A 90 -5.73 7.08 -4.37
C LEU A 90 -5.17 5.71 -4.77
N ALA A 91 -3.91 5.42 -4.44
CA ALA A 91 -3.32 4.10 -4.67
C ALA A 91 -4.11 3.00 -3.96
N ALA A 92 -4.44 3.17 -2.67
CA ALA A 92 -5.24 2.21 -1.92
C ALA A 92 -6.64 2.00 -2.53
N LEU A 93 -7.33 3.07 -2.94
CA LEU A 93 -8.65 2.97 -3.57
C LEU A 93 -8.60 2.20 -4.90
N LEU A 94 -7.60 2.47 -5.74
CA LEU A 94 -7.40 1.77 -7.01
C LEU A 94 -7.07 0.28 -6.79
N LEU A 95 -6.24 -0.02 -5.79
CA LEU A 95 -5.89 -1.39 -5.41
C LEU A 95 -7.10 -2.14 -4.85
N MET A 96 -7.94 -1.50 -4.04
CA MET A 96 -9.20 -2.10 -3.57
C MET A 96 -10.08 -2.51 -4.74
N GLY A 97 -10.28 -1.64 -5.74
CA GLY A 97 -11.07 -1.97 -6.93
C GLY A 97 -10.45 -3.05 -7.84
N LYS A 98 -9.18 -3.37 -7.65
CA LYS A 98 -8.44 -4.38 -8.44
C LYS A 98 -8.28 -5.72 -7.71
N LEU A 99 -8.16 -5.70 -6.39
CA LEU A 99 -7.84 -6.86 -5.55
C LEU A 99 -9.05 -7.44 -4.82
N LEU A 100 -10.15 -6.68 -4.72
CA LEU A 100 -11.43 -7.13 -4.18
C LEU A 100 -12.43 -7.35 -5.33
#